data_AF-A0A5C9ENG6-F1
#
_entry.id   AF-A0A5C9ENG6-F1
#
_cell.length_a   1.000
_cell.length_b   1.000
_cell.length_c   1.000
_cell.angle_alpha   90.00
_cell.angle_beta   90.00
_cell.angle_gamma   90.00
#
_symmetry.space_group_name_H-M   'P 1'
#
loop_
_entity.id
_entity.type
_entity.pdbx_description
1 polymer ?
#
loop_
_entity_poly.entity_id
_entity_poly.type
_entity_poly.pdbx_seq_one_letter_code
_entity_poly.pdbx_strand_id
1 'polypeptide(L)' 'MNKNIKKLEKLLEHWAEHNDSHRESFEKWKDIAEQENLNTVAEYLEKAIEMIDKSSDYLRKAHDEMS' A
#
# COMPACT_ATOMS: atom_id res chain seq x y z
N MET A 1 22.25 17.80 3.31
CA MET A 1 20.95 17.23 3.74
C MET A 1 21.11 16.53 5.09
N ASN A 2 20.23 16.83 6.04
CA ASN A 2 20.22 16.27 7.41
C ASN A 2 20.09 14.73 7.37
N LYS A 3 20.79 14.00 8.26
CA LYS A 3 20.78 12.52 8.31
C LYS A 3 19.37 11.95 8.43
N ASN A 4 18.50 12.59 9.21
CA ASN A 4 17.12 12.17 9.38
C ASN A 4 16.31 12.40 8.09
N ILE A 5 16.59 13.49 7.36
CA ILE A 5 15.91 13.80 6.10
C ILE A 5 16.29 12.79 5.01
N LYS A 6 17.57 12.44 4.87
CA LYS A 6 18.01 11.35 3.95
C LYS A 6 17.43 9.99 4.33
N LYS A 7 17.23 9.74 5.63
CA LYS A 7 16.60 8.50 6.10
C LYS A 7 15.10 8.50 5.77
N LEU A 8 14.42 9.63 5.95
CA LEU A 8 13.01 9.78 5.64
C LEU A 8 12.74 9.56 4.15
N GLU A 9 13.51 10.19 3.27
CA GLU A 9 13.48 9.98 1.81
C GLU A 9 13.44 8.47 1.48
N LYS A 10 14.45 7.72 1.90
CA LYS A 10 14.50 6.25 1.68
C LYS A 10 13.36 5.47 2.30
N LEU A 11 12.81 5.94 3.42
CA LEU A 11 11.69 5.26 4.08
C LEU A 11 10.38 5.45 3.30
N LEU A 12 10.17 6.62 2.69
CA LEU A 12 8.96 6.89 1.90
C LEU A 12 8.86 5.96 0.69
N GLU A 13 9.96 5.80 -0.04
CA GLU A 13 10.06 4.83 -1.15
C GLU A 13 9.83 3.40 -0.64
N HIS A 14 10.56 2.98 0.39
CA HIS A 14 10.44 1.63 0.95
C HIS A 14 9.03 1.29 1.44
N TRP A 15 8.33 2.23 2.08
CA TRP A 15 6.96 2.00 2.54
C TRP A 15 5.98 1.90 1.38
N ALA A 16 6.16 2.69 0.31
CA ALA A 16 5.32 2.57 -0.89
C ALA A 16 5.51 1.22 -1.59
N GLU A 17 6.76 0.76 -1.76
CA GLU A 17 7.06 -0.57 -2.32
C GLU A 17 6.49 -1.71 -1.45
N HIS A 18 6.59 -1.58 -0.13
CA HIS A 18 6.04 -2.58 0.78
C HIS A 18 4.52 -2.65 0.71
N ASN A 19 3.87 -1.49 0.56
CA ASN A 19 2.43 -1.41 0.36
C ASN A 19 1.99 -2.08 -0.96
N ASP A 20 2.76 -1.96 -2.05
CA ASP A 20 2.45 -2.67 -3.30
C ASP A 20 2.47 -4.19 -3.10
N SER A 21 3.44 -4.71 -2.33
CA SER A 21 3.48 -6.13 -1.99
C SER A 21 2.27 -6.57 -1.14
N HIS A 22 1.82 -5.72 -0.22
CA HIS A 22 0.60 -5.96 0.55
C HIS A 22 -0.65 -5.93 -0.33
N ARG A 23 -0.75 -4.98 -1.25
CA ARG A 23 -1.82 -4.83 -2.23
C ARG A 23 -2.00 -6.11 -3.05
N GLU A 24 -0.93 -6.63 -3.65
CA GLU A 24 -0.96 -7.89 -4.41
C GLU A 24 -1.43 -9.09 -3.57
N SER A 25 -0.96 -9.17 -2.32
CA SER A 25 -1.39 -10.21 -1.38
C SER A 25 -2.87 -10.10 -1.05
N PHE A 26 -3.38 -8.89 -0.80
CA PHE A 26 -4.79 -8.66 -0.51
C PHE A 26 -5.67 -8.97 -1.71
N GLU A 27 -5.26 -8.61 -2.94
CA GLU A 27 -5.98 -8.96 -4.17
C GLU A 27 -6.14 -10.47 -4.31
N LYS A 28 -5.04 -11.22 -4.14
CA LYS A 28 -5.09 -12.69 -4.18
C LYS A 28 -6.10 -13.25 -3.18
N TRP A 29 -6.12 -12.74 -1.95
CA TRP A 29 -7.02 -13.24 -0.92
C TRP A 29 -8.45 -12.77 -1.08
N LYS A 30 -8.66 -11.60 -1.69
CA LYS A 30 -9.98 -11.12 -2.08
C LYS A 30 -10.59 -12.08 -3.09
N ASP A 31 -9.84 -12.44 -4.14
CA ASP A 31 -10.30 -13.38 -5.18
C ASP A 31 -10.66 -14.75 -4.58
N ILE A 32 -9.85 -15.26 -3.64
CA ILE A 32 -10.15 -16.49 -2.90
C ILE A 32 -11.43 -16.33 -2.07
N ALA A 33 -11.59 -15.20 -1.36
CA ALA A 33 -12.79 -14.95 -0.55
C ALA A 33 -14.06 -14.89 -1.42
N GLU A 34 -13.98 -14.31 -2.62
CA GLU A 34 -15.07 -14.32 -3.60
C GLU A 34 -15.42 -15.74 -4.07
N GLN A 35 -14.41 -16.57 -4.39
CA GLN A 35 -14.59 -17.97 -4.78
C GLN A 35 -15.25 -18.81 -3.68
N GLU A 36 -14.93 -18.53 -2.42
CA GLU A 36 -15.48 -19.19 -1.23
C GLU A 36 -16.83 -18.57 -0.76
N ASN A 37 -17.42 -17.66 -1.53
CA ASN A 37 -18.68 -16.96 -1.21
C ASN A 37 -18.63 -16.13 0.09
N LEU A 38 -17.44 -15.71 0.52
CA LEU A 38 -17.20 -14.85 1.69
C LEU A 38 -17.34 -13.37 1.32
N ASN A 39 -18.48 -12.97 0.76
CA ASN A 39 -18.68 -11.67 0.11
C ASN A 39 -18.30 -10.46 1.00
N THR A 40 -18.68 -10.48 2.28
CA THR A 40 -18.33 -9.39 3.22
C THR A 40 -16.84 -9.31 3.51
N VAL A 41 -16.13 -10.45 3.51
CA VAL A 41 -14.66 -10.48 3.68
C VAL A 41 -13.99 -9.89 2.44
N ALA A 42 -14.43 -10.28 1.25
CA ALA A 42 -13.97 -9.72 -0.02
C ALA A 42 -14.19 -8.20 -0.08
N GLU A 43 -15.37 -7.71 0.35
CA GLU A 43 -15.67 -6.28 0.41
C GLU A 43 -14.70 -5.51 1.33
N TYR A 44 -14.35 -6.07 2.48
CA TYR A 44 -13.39 -5.43 3.38
C TYR A 44 -11.94 -5.50 2.85
N LEU A 45 -11.57 -6.55 2.12
CA LEU A 45 -10.28 -6.64 1.44
C LEU A 45 -10.17 -5.62 0.31
N GLU A 46 -11.23 -5.42 -0.48
CA GLU A 46 -11.30 -4.36 -1.49
C GLU A 46 -11.06 -2.98 -0.87
N LYS A 47 -11.74 -2.67 0.24
CA LYS A 47 -11.53 -1.41 0.97
C LYS A 47 -10.11 -1.28 1.51
N ALA A 48 -9.49 -2.37 1.97
CA ALA A 48 -8.11 -2.37 2.41
C ALA A 48 -7.13 -2.07 1.25
N ILE A 49 -7.37 -2.65 0.07
CA ILE A 49 -6.64 -2.37 -1.17
C ILE A 49 -6.77 -0.89 -1.54
N GLU A 50 -7.98 -0.34 -1.55
CA GLU A 50 -8.16 1.10 -1.85
C GLU A 50 -7.40 2.01 -0.90
N MET A 51 -7.39 1.68 0.40
CA MET A 51 -6.70 2.50 1.39
C MET A 51 -5.18 2.37 1.29
N ILE A 52 -4.66 1.18 1.00
CA ILE A 52 -3.23 0.99 0.87
C ILE A 52 -2.69 1.64 -0.41
N ASP A 53 -3.45 1.60 -1.51
CA ASP A 53 -3.12 2.32 -2.75
C ASP A 53 -3.06 3.83 -2.51
N LYS A 54 -4.07 4.40 -1.85
CA LYS A 54 -4.08 5.82 -1.46
C LYS A 54 -2.88 6.17 -0.57
N SER A 55 -2.51 5.29 0.36
CA SER A 55 -1.34 5.47 1.21
C SER A 55 -0.06 5.52 0.37
N SER A 56 0.14 4.56 -0.54
CA SER A 56 1.28 4.52 -1.45
C SER A 56 1.38 5.77 -2.32
N ASP A 57 0.26 6.27 -2.85
CA ASP A 57 0.23 7.50 -3.64
C ASP A 57 0.73 8.72 -2.85
N TYR A 58 0.30 8.87 -1.60
CA TYR A 58 0.78 9.97 -0.75
C TYR A 58 2.23 9.79 -0.34
N LEU A 59 2.69 8.56 -0.11
CA LEU A 59 4.10 8.28 0.20
C LEU A 59 5.01 8.65 -0.98
N ARG A 60 4.64 8.26 -2.22
CA ARG A 60 5.37 8.62 -3.43
C ARG A 60 5.37 10.14 -3.67
N LYS A 61 4.23 10.81 -3.51
CA LYS A 61 4.18 12.28 -3.59
C LYS A 61 5.08 12.96 -2.56
N ALA A 62 5.08 12.46 -1.33
CA ALA A 62 5.96 12.98 -0.28
C ALA A 62 7.44 12.76 -0.62
N HIS A 63 7.79 11.62 -1.24
CA HIS A 63 9.13 11.34 -1.73
C HIS A 63 9.53 12.31 -2.85
N ASP A 64 8.64 12.55 -3.82
CA ASP A 64 8.88 13.43 -4.96
C ASP A 64 9.12 14.90 -4.53
N GLU A 65 8.42 15.39 -3.50
CA GLU A 65 8.66 16.73 -2.93
C GLU A 65 10.03 16.85 -2.21
N MET A 66 10.68 15.72 -1.91
CA MET A 66 11.99 15.67 -1.26
C MET A 66 13.16 15.41 -2.23
N SER A 67 12.86 15.00 -3.47
CA SER A 67 13.81 14.60 -4.51
C SER A 67 14.34 15.81 -5.29
#